data_AF-A0A420YPK1-F1
#
_entry.id   AF-A0A420YPK1-F1
#
_cell.length_a   1.000
_cell.length_b   1.000
_cell.length_c   1.000
_cell.angle_alpha   90.00
_cell.angle_beta   90.00
_cell.angle_gamma   90.00
#
_symmetry.space_group_name_H-M   'P 1'
#
loop_
_entity.id
_entity.type
_entity.pdbx_description
1 polymer ?
#
loop_
_entity_poly.entity_id
_entity_poly.type
_entity_poly.pdbx_seq_one_letter_code
_entity_poly.pdbx_strand_id
1 'polypeptide(L)' 'DYYLEAGGYMASGEWIYDTNYQNWFYLHGNGKYARQYWKDSYYLGQNGELARDTWVGTYYVDSTGKWNPEM' A
#
# COMPACT_ATOMS: atom_id res chain seq x y z
N ASP A 1 4.62 -3.91 -13.05
CA ASP A 1 4.14 -2.52 -12.97
C ASP A 1 5.09 -1.73 -12.07
N TYR A 2 5.51 -0.57 -12.53
CA TYR A 2 6.47 0.34 -11.86
C TYR A 2 5.83 1.72 -11.75
N TYR A 3 6.19 2.49 -10.72
CA TYR A 3 5.86 3.91 -10.64
C TYR A 3 7.08 4.76 -10.96
N LEU A 4 6.89 5.83 -11.73
CA LEU A 4 7.91 6.81 -12.06
C LEU A 4 7.51 8.13 -11.41
N GLU A 5 8.35 8.64 -10.53
CA GLU A 5 8.19 9.96 -9.92
C GLU A 5 8.49 11.09 -10.93
N ALA A 6 8.12 12.31 -10.57
CA ALA A 6 8.42 13.50 -11.37
C ALA A 6 9.95 13.59 -11.62
N GLY A 7 10.34 13.55 -12.90
CA GLY A 7 11.75 13.55 -13.31
C GLY A 7 12.32 12.19 -13.73
N GLY A 8 11.52 11.12 -13.71
CA GLY A 8 11.92 9.80 -14.20
C GLY A 8 12.67 8.93 -13.19
N TYR A 9 12.70 9.36 -11.91
CA TYR A 9 13.23 8.56 -10.81
C TYR A 9 12.24 7.47 -10.43
N MET A 10 12.75 6.28 -10.14
CA MET A 10 11.93 5.15 -9.70
C MET A 10 11.81 5.22 -8.18
N ALA A 11 10.60 5.43 -7.66
CA ALA A 11 10.34 5.27 -6.24
C ALA A 11 10.68 3.83 -5.83
N SER A 12 11.34 3.65 -4.69
CA SER A 12 11.82 2.32 -4.28
C SER A 12 11.92 2.19 -2.77
N GLY A 13 11.31 1.15 -2.21
CA GLY A 13 11.34 0.90 -0.78
C GLY A 13 10.54 1.91 0.05
N GLU A 14 9.55 2.57 -0.54
CA GLU A 14 8.84 3.68 0.07
C GLU A 14 7.33 3.67 -0.21
N TRP A 15 6.61 4.43 0.61
CA TRP A 15 5.19 4.70 0.43
C TRP A 15 5.00 5.85 -0.54
N ILE A 16 4.13 5.66 -1.52
CA ILE A 16 3.72 6.70 -2.46
C ILE A 16 2.21 6.91 -2.37
N TYR A 17 1.78 8.15 -2.52
CA TYR A 17 0.38 8.48 -2.71
C TYR A 17 0.13 8.75 -4.19
N ASP A 18 -0.61 7.87 -4.85
CA ASP A 18 -0.98 8.07 -6.25
C ASP A 18 -2.28 8.85 -6.33
N THR A 19 -2.19 10.10 -6.79
CA THR A 19 -3.34 11.00 -6.90
C THR A 19 -4.38 10.55 -7.93
N ASN A 20 -4.01 9.73 -8.91
CA ASN A 20 -4.96 9.19 -9.88
C ASN A 20 -5.89 8.16 -9.24
N TYR A 21 -5.35 7.36 -8.32
CA TYR A 21 -6.10 6.35 -7.57
C TYR A 21 -6.61 6.87 -6.20
N GLN A 22 -6.15 8.05 -5.78
CA GLN A 22 -6.45 8.65 -4.47
C GLN A 22 -6.18 7.68 -3.31
N ASN A 23 -5.10 6.91 -3.42
CA ASN A 23 -4.75 5.91 -2.45
C ASN A 23 -3.24 5.79 -2.25
N TRP A 24 -2.87 5.17 -1.14
CA TRP A 24 -1.48 4.85 -0.80
C TRP A 24 -1.08 3.51 -1.40
N PHE A 25 0.19 3.42 -1.81
CA PHE A 25 0.82 2.22 -2.32
C PHE A 25 2.21 2.11 -1.70
N TYR A 26 2.74 0.90 -1.61
CA TYR A 26 4.13 0.68 -1.21
C TYR A 26 4.91 0.07 -2.37
N LEU A 27 6.10 0.60 -2.63
CA LEU A 27 7.00 0.01 -3.62
C LEU A 27 8.12 -0.77 -2.93
N HIS A 28 8.38 -1.97 -3.41
CA HIS A 28 9.55 -2.74 -2.99
C HIS A 28 10.84 -2.03 -3.40
N GLY A 29 11.99 -2.47 -2.85
CA GLY A 29 13.31 -1.91 -3.20
C GLY A 29 13.70 -2.08 -4.68
N ASN A 30 12.97 -2.88 -5.45
CA ASN A 30 13.11 -3.02 -6.90
C ASN A 30 12.11 -2.13 -7.69
N GLY A 31 11.41 -1.22 -7.01
CA GLY A 31 10.45 -0.27 -7.57
C GLY A 31 9.12 -0.87 -8.03
N LYS A 32 8.88 -2.17 -7.80
CA LYS A 32 7.58 -2.79 -8.10
C LYS A 32 6.59 -2.53 -6.97
N TYR A 33 5.33 -2.36 -7.34
CA TYR A 33 4.22 -2.31 -6.38
C TYR A 33 4.15 -3.58 -5.54
N ALA A 34 4.07 -3.40 -4.23
CA ALA A 34 3.67 -4.44 -3.32
C ALA A 34 2.18 -4.73 -3.50
N ARG A 35 1.82 -6.00 -3.66
CA ARG A 35 0.44 -6.45 -3.88
C ARG A 35 0.16 -7.66 -3.00
N GLN A 36 -1.03 -7.72 -2.44
CA GLN A 36 -1.43 -8.76 -1.49
C GLN A 36 -0.37 -8.96 -0.40
N TYR A 37 0.14 -7.86 0.13
CA TYR A 37 1.35 -7.83 0.96
C TYR A 37 1.11 -6.99 2.21
N TRP A 38 1.66 -7.44 3.34
CA TRP A 38 1.69 -6.66 4.57
C TRP A 38 3.00 -5.89 4.68
N LYS A 39 2.92 -4.55 4.74
CA LYS A 39 4.04 -3.70 5.14
C LYS A 39 3.75 -3.17 6.55
N ASP A 40 4.49 -3.67 7.51
CA ASP A 40 4.29 -3.39 8.94
C ASP A 40 2.84 -3.72 9.36
N SER A 41 2.06 -2.73 9.75
CA SER A 41 0.63 -2.89 10.12
C SER A 41 -0.33 -2.55 8.99
N TYR A 42 0.13 -2.44 7.75
CA TYR A 42 -0.70 -1.99 6.62
C TYR A 42 -0.75 -3.05 5.53
N TYR A 43 -1.94 -3.29 4.99
CA TYR A 43 -2.13 -4.27 3.92
C TYR A 43 -2.34 -3.61 2.56
N LEU A 44 -1.58 -4.09 1.58
CA LEU A 44 -1.70 -3.69 0.18
C LEU A 44 -2.56 -4.72 -0.55
N GLY A 45 -3.64 -4.25 -1.18
CA GLY A 45 -4.66 -5.02 -1.86
C GLY A 45 -4.17 -5.69 -3.16
N GLN A 46 -5.11 -6.21 -3.93
CA GLN A 46 -4.81 -6.99 -5.14
C GLN A 46 -4.04 -6.17 -6.18
N ASN A 47 -4.34 -4.87 -6.32
CA ASN A 47 -3.65 -3.99 -7.26
C ASN A 47 -2.52 -3.19 -6.60
N GLY A 48 -2.36 -3.33 -5.28
CA GLY A 48 -1.31 -2.73 -4.45
C GLY A 48 -1.76 -1.52 -3.64
N GLU A 49 -3.03 -1.17 -3.74
CA GLU A 49 -3.67 -0.09 -3.02
C GLU A 49 -3.81 -0.40 -1.52
N LEU A 50 -3.61 0.59 -0.66
CA LEU A 50 -3.78 0.42 0.77
C LEU A 50 -5.25 0.10 1.10
N ALA A 51 -5.47 -1.01 1.78
CA ALA A 51 -6.76 -1.37 2.36
C ALA A 51 -7.06 -0.48 3.58
N ARG A 52 -8.29 0.01 3.66
CA ARG A 52 -8.79 0.86 4.75
C ARG A 52 -10.23 0.48 5.06
N ASP A 53 -10.60 0.54 6.34
CA ASP A 53 -11.96 0.29 6.82
C ASP A 53 -12.55 -1.03 6.28
N THR A 54 -11.79 -2.11 6.37
CA THR A 54 -12.16 -3.39 5.76
C THR A 54 -11.48 -4.60 6.41
N TRP A 55 -12.02 -5.78 6.14
CA TRP A 55 -11.44 -7.06 6.58
C TRP A 55 -10.45 -7.59 5.55
N VAL A 56 -9.27 -7.98 6.02
CA VAL A 56 -8.23 -8.70 5.30
C VAL A 56 -8.08 -10.08 5.95
N GLY A 57 -8.82 -11.06 5.45
CA GLY A 57 -8.93 -12.36 6.13
C GLY A 57 -9.58 -12.18 7.50
N THR A 58 -8.86 -12.51 8.57
CA THR A 58 -9.30 -12.34 9.96
C THR A 58 -8.83 -11.04 10.61
N TYR A 59 -8.15 -10.17 9.86
CA TYR A 59 -7.59 -8.92 10.37
C TYR A 59 -8.44 -7.75 9.89
N TYR A 60 -8.90 -6.89 10.79
CA TYR A 60 -9.58 -5.65 10.41
C TYR A 60 -8.58 -4.48 10.39
N VAL A 61 -8.53 -3.76 9.27
CA VAL A 61 -7.77 -2.51 9.14
C VAL A 61 -8.70 -1.32 9.30
N ASP A 62 -8.31 -0.38 10.14
CA ASP A 62 -9.14 0.78 10.48
C ASP A 62 -9.22 1.81 9.35
N SER A 63 -9.86 2.95 9.60
CA SER A 63 -10.01 4.04 8.63
C SER A 63 -8.69 4.66 8.16
N THR A 64 -7.61 4.46 8.91
CA THR A 64 -6.24 4.86 8.52
C THR A 64 -5.51 3.77 7.73
N GLY A 65 -6.10 2.57 7.64
CA GLY A 65 -5.51 1.38 7.03
C GLY A 65 -4.59 0.61 7.95
N LYS A 66 -4.45 1.04 9.21
CA LYS A 66 -3.64 0.33 10.19
C LYS A 66 -4.44 -0.86 10.72
N TRP A 67 -3.81 -2.02 10.74
CA TRP A 67 -4.36 -3.19 11.42
C TRP A 67 -4.46 -2.90 12.92
N ASN A 68 -5.66 -3.12 13.45
CA ASN A 68 -5.93 -3.06 14.87
C ASN A 68 -6.15 -4.49 15.43
N PRO A 69 -5.25 -5.00 16.29
CA PRO A 69 -5.42 -6.31 16.92
C PRO A 69 -6.48 -6.34 18.03
N GLU A 70 -7.01 -5.19 18.46
CA GLU A 70 -7.93 -5.08 19.60
C GLU A 70 -9.42 -4.97 19.19
N MET A 71 -9.72 -5.04 17.89
CA MET A 71 -11.09 -5.13 17.37
C MET A 71 -11.56 -6.57 17.20
#